data_AF-A0A6P3WUI2-F1
#
_entry.id   AF-A0A6P3WUI2-F1
#
_cell.length_a   1.000
_cell.length_b   1.000
_cell.length_c   1.000
_cell.angle_alpha   90.00
_cell.angle_beta   90.00
_cell.angle_gamma   90.00
#
_symmetry.space_group_name_H-M   'P 1'
#
loop_
_entity.id
_entity.type
_entity.pdbx_description
1 polymer ?
#
loop_
_entity_poly.entity_id
_entity_poly.type
_entity_poly.pdbx_seq_one_letter_code
_entity_poly.pdbx_strand_id
1 'polypeptide(L)'
;MHAAEAPYYKINRVVLKILGLWPYQQSRLVRMQNVLFIAILTSFIVVQLLVLVRTQYNANVLFSVLSFTFPNIFVTIKYCLYVIQANNIRYIFDRIQYDWNMLKSQEELKIIQKYADNARLYTIQFFSLAIFFTLAYVVIHCIPIMLDMIIPMNESRPRSLLFITELFVDQNTHFYTILMYYCLTNYAGCVTIAAIATILVAYVLHTCALFQITR
;
A
#
# COMPACT_ATOMS: atom_id res chain seq x y z
N MET A 1 -14.68 -24.30 15.40
CA MET A 1 -13.40 -23.90 16.04
C MET A 1 -12.88 -22.67 15.27
N HIS A 2 -13.33 -21.46 15.65
CA HIS A 2 -13.12 -20.23 14.87
C HIS A 2 -11.82 -19.52 15.27
N ALA A 3 -10.76 -19.77 14.51
CA ALA A 3 -9.39 -19.35 14.79
C ALA A 3 -9.05 -17.87 14.45
N ALA A 4 -9.97 -16.90 14.54
CA ALA A 4 -9.63 -15.46 14.35
C ALA A 4 -10.82 -14.49 14.59
N GLU A 5 -11.48 -14.55 15.74
CA GLU A 5 -12.60 -13.63 16.07
C GLU A 5 -12.27 -12.67 17.21
N ALA A 6 -11.02 -12.21 17.33
CA ALA A 6 -10.77 -10.98 18.07
C ALA A 6 -11.31 -9.80 17.22
N PRO A 7 -12.38 -9.10 17.64
CA PRO A 7 -13.00 -8.03 16.83
C PRO A 7 -12.04 -6.89 16.50
N TYR A 8 -10.96 -6.75 17.28
CA TYR A 8 -10.02 -5.63 17.25
C TYR A 8 -9.13 -5.56 16.01
N TYR A 9 -8.83 -6.68 15.34
CA TYR A 9 -7.97 -6.71 14.14
C TYR A 9 -8.74 -6.93 12.83
N LYS A 10 -10.05 -6.67 12.84
CA LYS A 10 -10.93 -6.90 11.68
C LYS A 10 -10.50 -6.08 10.45
N ILE A 11 -10.09 -4.83 10.63
CA ILE A 11 -9.65 -3.96 9.52
C ILE A 11 -8.38 -4.53 8.86
N ASN A 12 -7.35 -4.81 9.66
CA ASN A 12 -6.10 -5.41 9.18
C ASN A 12 -6.36 -6.72 8.43
N ARG A 13 -7.25 -7.56 8.95
CA ARG A 13 -7.65 -8.81 8.30
C ARG A 13 -8.32 -8.59 6.95
N VAL A 14 -9.27 -7.64 6.84
CA VAL A 14 -9.96 -7.33 5.58
C VAL A 14 -8.95 -6.82 4.55
N VAL A 15 -8.06 -5.90 4.93
CA VAL A 15 -7.07 -5.36 4.00
C VAL A 15 -6.10 -6.43 3.52
N LEU A 16 -5.60 -7.29 4.41
CA LEU A 16 -4.73 -8.39 4.02
C LEU A 16 -5.40 -9.36 3.04
N LYS A 17 -6.70 -9.62 3.19
CA LYS A 17 -7.45 -10.42 2.22
C LYS A 17 -7.55 -9.73 0.87
N ILE A 18 -7.82 -8.42 0.84
CA ILE A 18 -7.87 -7.61 -0.39
C ILE A 18 -6.51 -7.59 -1.09
N LEU A 19 -5.40 -7.66 -0.36
CA LEU A 19 -4.05 -7.70 -0.93
C LEU A 19 -3.56 -9.11 -1.31
N GLY A 20 -4.32 -10.16 -1.00
CA GLY A 20 -3.85 -11.56 -1.16
C GLY A 20 -2.75 -11.97 -0.16
N LEU A 21 -2.57 -11.17 0.89
CA LEU A 21 -1.55 -11.38 1.94
C LEU A 21 -2.11 -12.06 3.20
N TRP A 22 -3.39 -12.46 3.21
CA TRP A 22 -4.00 -13.12 4.36
C TRP A 22 -3.41 -14.53 4.56
N PRO A 23 -2.75 -14.81 5.70
CA PRO A 23 -1.91 -16.01 5.84
C PRO A 23 -2.69 -17.33 5.85
N TYR A 24 -3.95 -17.33 6.27
CA TYR A 24 -4.77 -18.55 6.40
C TYR A 24 -5.49 -18.95 5.12
N GLN A 25 -5.41 -18.14 4.05
CA GLN A 25 -6.12 -18.37 2.80
C GLN A 25 -5.12 -18.40 1.64
N GLN A 26 -4.62 -19.59 1.32
CA GLN A 26 -3.67 -19.81 0.21
C GLN A 26 -4.31 -20.57 -0.95
N SER A 27 -5.41 -20.04 -1.48
CA SER A 27 -6.07 -20.62 -2.65
C SER A 27 -5.31 -20.30 -3.94
N ARG A 28 -5.60 -21.02 -5.04
CA ARG A 28 -5.07 -20.71 -6.38
C ARG A 28 -5.36 -19.26 -6.79
N LEU A 29 -6.55 -18.75 -6.44
CA LEU A 29 -6.95 -17.37 -6.70
C LEU A 29 -6.06 -16.34 -5.99
N VAL A 30 -5.73 -16.59 -4.72
CA VAL A 30 -4.82 -15.71 -3.96
C VAL A 30 -3.41 -15.72 -4.57
N ARG A 31 -2.93 -16.88 -5.02
CA ARG A 31 -1.65 -16.95 -5.73
C ARG A 31 -1.67 -16.16 -7.04
N MET A 32 -2.74 -16.26 -7.83
CA MET A 32 -2.91 -15.45 -9.04
C MET A 32 -2.94 -13.95 -8.72
N GLN A 33 -3.68 -13.57 -7.68
CA GLN A 33 -3.74 -12.18 -7.20
C GLN A 33 -2.35 -11.65 -6.84
N ASN A 34 -1.54 -12.43 -6.11
CA ASN A 34 -0.19 -12.02 -5.74
C ASN A 34 0.73 -11.86 -6.95
N VAL A 35 0.62 -12.75 -7.94
CA VAL A 35 1.35 -12.63 -9.22
C VAL A 35 0.94 -11.35 -9.96
N LEU A 36 -0.35 -11.04 -10.01
CA LEU A 36 -0.85 -9.81 -10.64
C LEU A 36 -0.34 -8.54 -9.94
N PHE A 37 -0.35 -8.51 -8.61
CA PHE A 37 0.19 -7.38 -7.84
C PHE A 37 1.69 -7.19 -8.09
N ILE A 38 2.47 -8.26 -8.06
CA ILE A 38 3.92 -8.22 -8.35
C ILE A 38 4.15 -7.76 -9.79
N ALA A 39 3.38 -8.26 -10.76
CA ALA A 39 3.47 -7.86 -12.15
C ALA A 39 3.21 -6.36 -12.35
N ILE A 40 2.17 -5.80 -11.73
CA ILE A 40 1.84 -4.36 -11.81
C ILE A 40 2.96 -3.50 -11.21
N LEU A 41 3.47 -3.86 -10.03
CA LEU A 41 4.52 -3.09 -9.37
C LEU A 41 5.85 -3.16 -10.14
N THR A 42 6.20 -4.34 -10.66
CA THR A 42 7.43 -4.52 -11.46
C THR A 42 7.34 -3.90 -12.84
N SER A 43 6.18 -3.94 -13.51
CA SER A 43 5.99 -3.27 -14.80
C SER A 43 6.20 -1.77 -14.68
N PHE A 44 5.80 -1.16 -13.56
CA PHE A 44 6.04 0.25 -13.31
C PHE A 44 7.54 0.57 -13.21
N ILE A 45 8.29 -0.24 -12.46
CA ILE A 45 9.74 -0.09 -12.33
C ILE A 45 10.41 -0.19 -13.71
N VAL A 46 10.01 -1.17 -14.52
CA VAL A 46 10.55 -1.35 -15.88
C VAL A 46 10.25 -0.13 -16.76
N VAL A 47 9.01 0.36 -16.75
CA VAL A 47 8.62 1.55 -17.53
C VAL A 47 9.44 2.78 -17.12
N GLN A 48 9.66 2.98 -15.83
CA GLN A 48 10.47 4.11 -15.33
C GLN A 48 11.95 3.96 -15.68
N LEU A 49 12.52 2.76 -15.59
CA LEU A 49 13.92 2.52 -15.98
C LEU A 49 14.14 2.68 -17.50
N LEU A 50 13.15 2.34 -18.33
CA LEU A 50 13.23 2.53 -19.78
C LEU A 50 13.38 4.01 -20.16
N VAL A 51 12.76 4.92 -19.41
CA VAL A 51 12.89 6.38 -19.60
C VAL A 51 14.35 6.82 -19.45
N LEU A 52 15.08 6.27 -18.47
CA LEU A 52 16.50 6.58 -18.28
C LEU A 52 17.38 6.12 -19.43
N VAL A 53 17.00 5.03 -20.10
CA VAL A 53 17.78 4.46 -21.20
C VAL A 53 17.56 5.24 -22.50
N ARG A 54 16.36 5.81 -22.69
CA ARG A 54 15.95 6.39 -23.98
C ARG A 54 16.05 7.91 -24.02
N THR A 55 15.74 8.58 -22.91
CA THR A 55 15.82 10.03 -22.83
C THR A 55 17.28 10.47 -22.75
N GLN A 56 17.65 11.56 -23.42
CA GLN A 56 18.99 12.12 -23.32
C GLN A 56 19.35 12.42 -21.85
N TYR A 57 20.57 12.05 -21.46
CA TYR A 57 21.00 12.16 -20.07
C TYR A 57 20.90 13.60 -19.56
N ASN A 58 20.00 13.81 -18.59
CA ASN A 58 19.82 15.05 -17.87
C ASN A 58 19.67 14.71 -16.39
N ALA A 59 20.48 15.36 -15.54
CA ALA A 59 20.45 15.13 -14.10
C ALA A 59 19.04 15.32 -13.50
N ASN A 60 18.27 16.29 -14.00
CA ASN A 60 16.91 16.54 -13.53
C ASN A 60 15.96 15.38 -13.85
N VAL A 61 16.09 14.79 -15.05
CA VAL A 61 15.32 13.62 -15.46
C VAL A 61 15.70 12.41 -14.61
N LEU A 62 17.01 12.21 -14.38
CA LEU A 62 17.52 11.14 -13.52
C LEU A 62 16.95 11.23 -12.11
N PHE A 63 17.04 12.39 -11.46
CA PHE A 63 16.52 12.58 -10.09
C PHE A 63 15.01 12.37 -10.02
N SER A 64 14.26 12.87 -11.01
CA SER A 64 12.80 12.67 -11.08
C SER A 64 12.45 11.18 -11.15
N VAL A 65 13.04 10.44 -12.10
CA VAL A 65 12.75 9.01 -12.28
C VAL A 65 13.15 8.19 -11.05
N LEU A 66 14.32 8.45 -10.47
CA LEU A 66 14.78 7.75 -9.27
C LEU A 66 13.86 8.02 -8.07
N SER A 67 13.33 9.23 -7.94
CA SER A 67 12.43 9.61 -6.84
C SER A 67 11.15 8.77 -6.83
N PHE A 68 10.66 8.33 -8.00
CA PHE A 68 9.52 7.42 -8.11
C PHE A 68 9.92 5.95 -8.12
N THR A 69 11.08 5.61 -8.69
CA THR A 69 11.53 4.22 -8.83
C THR A 69 11.92 3.62 -7.48
N PHE A 70 12.66 4.35 -6.64
CA PHE A 70 13.12 3.81 -5.34
C PHE A 70 11.97 3.44 -4.38
N PRO A 71 10.94 4.28 -4.17
CA PRO A 71 9.79 3.88 -3.37
C PRO A 71 9.09 2.64 -3.93
N ASN A 72 8.91 2.54 -5.24
CA ASN A 72 8.27 1.38 -5.87
C ASN A 72 9.09 0.10 -5.71
N ILE A 73 10.42 0.16 -5.84
CA ILE A 73 11.32 -0.96 -5.54
C ILE A 73 11.13 -1.40 -4.08
N PHE A 74 11.15 -0.45 -3.13
CA PHE A 74 10.98 -0.74 -1.71
C PHE A 74 9.65 -1.44 -1.43
N VAL A 75 8.55 -0.95 -1.99
CA VAL A 75 7.21 -1.57 -1.87
C VAL A 75 7.19 -2.96 -2.45
N THR A 76 7.75 -3.15 -3.64
CA THR A 76 7.79 -4.45 -4.32
C THR A 76 8.54 -5.47 -3.49
N ILE A 77 9.71 -5.11 -2.97
CA ILE A 77 10.50 -5.98 -2.08
C ILE A 77 9.69 -6.32 -0.82
N LYS A 78 9.07 -5.33 -0.17
CA LYS A 78 8.26 -5.57 1.04
C LYS A 78 7.07 -6.47 0.77
N TYR A 79 6.37 -6.29 -0.35
CA TYR A 79 5.27 -7.16 -0.76
C TYR A 79 5.75 -8.60 -0.98
N CYS A 80 6.82 -8.81 -1.76
CA CYS A 80 7.40 -10.12 -2.00
C CYS A 80 7.84 -10.81 -0.70
N LEU A 81 8.48 -10.07 0.20
CA LEU A 81 8.87 -10.60 1.52
C LEU A 81 7.64 -11.04 2.33
N TYR A 82 6.56 -10.27 2.34
CA TYR A 82 5.32 -10.64 3.02
C TYR A 82 4.67 -11.88 2.40
N VAL A 83 4.70 -12.03 1.07
CA VAL A 83 4.21 -13.23 0.38
C VAL A 83 5.05 -14.47 0.76
N ILE A 84 6.38 -14.36 0.77
CA ILE A 84 7.29 -15.47 1.10
C ILE A 84 7.18 -15.81 2.60
N GLN A 85 7.09 -14.81 3.46
CA GLN A 85 7.03 -14.95 4.92
C GLN A 85 5.60 -15.09 5.45
N ALA A 86 4.67 -15.60 4.65
CA ALA A 86 3.27 -15.80 5.06
C ALA A 86 3.13 -16.63 6.35
N ASN A 87 4.04 -17.59 6.58
CA ASN A 87 4.09 -18.39 7.81
C ASN A 87 4.42 -17.55 9.06
N ASN A 88 5.30 -16.55 8.94
CA ASN A 88 5.64 -15.65 10.06
C ASN A 88 4.45 -14.76 10.41
N ILE A 89 3.74 -14.25 9.39
CA ILE A 89 2.53 -13.46 9.59
C ILE A 89 1.45 -14.31 10.25
N ARG A 90 1.29 -15.57 9.82
CA ARG A 90 0.40 -16.54 10.46
C ARG A 90 0.73 -16.72 11.92
N TYR A 91 2.01 -16.95 12.24
CA TYR A 91 2.48 -17.12 13.60
C TYR A 91 2.16 -15.91 14.48
N ILE A 92 2.33 -14.67 13.96
CA ILE A 92 1.97 -13.45 14.68
C ILE A 92 0.47 -13.45 15.05
N PHE A 93 -0.42 -13.78 14.11
CA PHE A 93 -1.86 -13.80 14.39
C PHE A 93 -2.25 -14.95 15.34
N ASP A 94 -1.67 -16.14 15.16
CA ASP A 94 -1.88 -17.29 16.06
C ASP A 94 -1.43 -16.94 17.48
N ARG A 95 -0.29 -16.24 17.62
CA ARG A 95 0.24 -15.82 18.92
C ARG A 95 -0.65 -14.78 19.58
N ILE A 96 -1.07 -13.75 18.84
CA ILE A 96 -2.02 -12.75 19.34
C ILE A 96 -3.26 -13.45 19.88
N GLN A 97 -3.85 -14.37 19.11
CA GLN A 97 -5.05 -15.09 19.55
C GLN A 97 -4.79 -15.94 20.81
N TYR A 98 -3.66 -16.64 20.85
CA TYR A 98 -3.27 -17.42 22.01
C TYR A 98 -3.20 -16.55 23.27
N ASP A 99 -2.51 -15.41 23.19
CA ASP A 99 -2.36 -14.50 24.33
C ASP A 99 -3.72 -13.97 24.80
N TRP A 100 -4.62 -13.60 23.87
CA TRP A 100 -5.99 -13.17 24.19
C TRP A 100 -6.79 -14.24 24.93
N ASN A 101 -6.63 -15.53 24.58
CA ASN A 101 -7.33 -16.62 25.25
C ASN A 101 -6.71 -16.99 26.61
N MET A 102 -5.44 -16.64 26.82
CA MET A 102 -4.72 -16.95 28.05
C MET A 102 -5.07 -15.97 29.19
N LEU A 103 -5.32 -14.70 28.87
CA LEU A 103 -5.68 -13.67 29.84
C LEU A 103 -7.07 -13.94 30.44
N LYS A 104 -7.17 -13.94 31.78
CA LYS A 104 -8.42 -14.22 32.50
C LYS A 104 -8.86 -13.09 33.40
N SER A 105 -7.93 -12.27 33.88
CA SER A 105 -8.25 -11.16 34.76
C SER A 105 -8.92 -10.03 33.98
N GLN A 106 -9.95 -9.44 34.59
CA GLN A 106 -10.65 -8.29 34.01
C GLN A 106 -9.73 -7.08 33.81
N GLU A 107 -8.76 -6.87 34.70
CA GLU A 107 -7.81 -5.76 34.58
C GLU A 107 -6.81 -6.00 33.43
N GLU A 108 -6.35 -7.24 33.24
CA GLU A 108 -5.48 -7.61 32.11
C GLU A 108 -6.20 -7.41 30.78
N LEU A 109 -7.47 -7.86 30.71
CA LEU A 109 -8.32 -7.72 29.53
C LEU A 109 -8.56 -6.24 29.17
N LYS A 110 -8.77 -5.37 30.17
CA LYS A 110 -8.90 -3.92 29.95
C LYS A 110 -7.63 -3.31 29.36
N ILE A 111 -6.45 -3.71 29.85
CA ILE A 111 -5.17 -3.21 29.34
C ILE A 111 -4.98 -3.61 27.88
N ILE A 112 -5.06 -4.90 27.56
CA ILE A 112 -4.86 -5.37 26.18
C ILE A 112 -5.89 -4.81 25.21
N GLN A 113 -7.15 -4.66 25.65
CA GLN A 113 -8.20 -4.02 24.85
C GLN A 113 -7.87 -2.57 24.52
N LYS A 114 -7.39 -1.78 25.49
CA LYS A 114 -6.97 -0.39 25.27
C LYS A 114 -5.89 -0.28 24.19
N TYR A 115 -4.89 -1.16 24.20
CA TYR A 115 -3.85 -1.17 23.16
C TYR A 115 -4.38 -1.64 21.81
N ALA A 116 -5.30 -2.60 21.79
CA ALA A 116 -5.93 -3.06 20.56
C ALA A 116 -6.82 -1.97 19.92
N ASP A 117 -7.53 -1.18 20.73
CA ASP A 117 -8.29 -0.01 20.28
C ASP A 117 -7.36 1.09 19.73
N ASN A 118 -6.21 1.33 20.39
CA ASN A 118 -5.18 2.23 19.86
C ASN A 118 -4.62 1.73 18.52
N ALA A 119 -4.34 0.43 18.39
CA ALA A 119 -3.88 -0.18 17.14
C ALA A 119 -4.92 -0.01 16.03
N ARG A 120 -6.20 -0.15 16.34
CA ARG A 120 -7.30 0.10 15.41
C ARG A 120 -7.37 1.57 14.99
N LEU A 121 -7.19 2.51 15.93
CA LEU A 121 -7.16 3.94 15.63
C LEU A 121 -5.99 4.28 14.69
N TYR A 122 -4.79 3.81 14.98
CA TYR A 122 -3.64 4.00 14.09
C TYR A 122 -3.88 3.40 12.71
N THR A 123 -4.51 2.22 12.64
CA THR A 123 -4.90 1.61 11.37
C THR A 123 -5.79 2.56 10.56
N ILE A 124 -6.84 3.11 11.17
CA ILE A 124 -7.76 4.04 10.51
C ILE A 124 -7.00 5.29 10.03
N GLN A 125 -6.14 5.87 10.88
CA GLN A 125 -5.34 7.05 10.55
C GLN A 125 -4.38 6.81 9.37
N PHE A 126 -3.69 5.66 9.34
CA PHE A 126 -2.80 5.31 8.23
C PHE A 126 -3.55 5.16 6.92
N PHE A 127 -4.72 4.50 6.92
CA PHE A 127 -5.54 4.36 5.70
C PHE A 127 -6.17 5.68 5.27
N SER A 128 -6.65 6.52 6.20
CA SER A 128 -7.18 7.85 5.84
C SER A 128 -6.11 8.73 5.21
N LEU A 129 -4.88 8.67 5.74
CA LEU A 129 -3.74 9.39 5.17
C LEU A 129 -3.35 8.86 3.79
N ALA A 130 -3.32 7.54 3.60
CA ALA A 130 -3.05 6.92 2.29
C ALA A 130 -4.09 7.32 1.23
N ILE A 131 -5.37 7.36 1.60
CA ILE A 131 -6.45 7.81 0.71
C ILE A 131 -6.26 9.30 0.38
N PHE A 132 -5.98 10.14 1.37
CA PHE A 132 -5.74 11.57 1.17
C PHE A 132 -4.61 11.83 0.17
N PHE A 133 -3.45 11.17 0.35
CA PHE A 133 -2.33 11.32 -0.59
C PHE A 133 -2.65 10.80 -1.99
N THR A 134 -3.39 9.70 -2.10
CA THR A 134 -3.82 9.17 -3.40
C THR A 134 -4.76 10.16 -4.12
N LEU A 135 -5.71 10.75 -3.40
CA LEU A 135 -6.62 11.75 -3.97
C LEU A 135 -5.88 13.03 -4.37
N ALA A 136 -4.98 13.53 -3.52
CA ALA A 136 -4.16 14.70 -3.83
C ALA A 136 -3.32 14.47 -5.09
N TYR A 137 -2.72 13.29 -5.22
CA TYR A 137 -1.97 12.89 -6.41
C TYR A 137 -2.85 12.92 -7.69
N VAL A 138 -4.05 12.31 -7.64
CA VAL A 138 -5.00 12.35 -8.77
C VAL A 138 -5.38 13.79 -9.12
N VAL A 139 -5.69 14.62 -8.12
CA VAL A 139 -6.07 16.02 -8.34
C VAL A 139 -4.95 16.79 -9.04
N ILE A 140 -3.69 16.64 -8.59
CA ILE A 140 -2.54 17.31 -9.21
C ILE A 140 -2.43 16.99 -10.70
N HIS A 141 -2.65 15.72 -11.08
CA HIS A 141 -2.66 15.31 -12.49
C HIS A 141 -3.84 15.85 -13.31
N CYS A 142 -4.96 16.17 -12.66
CA CYS A 142 -6.16 16.71 -13.30
C CYS A 142 -6.18 18.24 -13.39
N ILE A 143 -5.29 18.97 -12.68
CA ILE A 143 -5.17 20.43 -12.73
C ILE A 143 -5.11 20.99 -14.16
N PRO A 144 -4.26 20.50 -15.08
CA PRO A 144 -4.18 21.08 -16.44
C PRO A 144 -5.51 20.94 -17.21
N ILE A 145 -6.25 19.84 -17.01
CA ILE A 145 -7.56 19.61 -17.63
C ILE A 145 -8.60 20.59 -17.07
N MET A 146 -8.62 20.79 -15.76
CA MET A 146 -9.52 21.74 -15.11
C MET A 146 -9.23 23.18 -15.56
N LEU A 147 -7.96 23.55 -15.68
CA LEU A 147 -7.57 24.86 -16.18
C LEU A 147 -8.00 25.08 -17.63
N ASP A 148 -7.94 24.06 -18.48
CA ASP A 148 -8.38 24.16 -19.89
C ASP A 148 -9.89 24.40 -20.01
N MET A 149 -10.70 23.90 -19.08
CA MET A 149 -12.14 24.16 -19.04
C MET A 149 -12.48 25.55 -18.51
N ILE A 150 -11.76 26.04 -17.49
CA ILE A 150 -12.07 27.33 -16.82
C ILE A 150 -11.48 28.50 -17.61
N ILE A 151 -10.25 28.35 -18.11
CA ILE A 151 -9.50 29.37 -18.85
C ILE A 151 -8.97 28.72 -20.13
N PRO A 152 -9.83 28.60 -21.16
CA PRO A 152 -9.44 28.01 -22.43
C PRO A 152 -8.43 28.92 -23.14
N MET A 153 -7.32 28.33 -23.59
CA MET A 153 -6.34 28.98 -24.46
C MET A 153 -6.58 28.55 -25.92
N ASN A 154 -6.06 29.34 -26.87
CA ASN A 154 -6.19 29.03 -28.31
C ASN A 154 -5.61 27.67 -28.69
N GLU A 155 -4.62 27.18 -27.91
CA GLU A 155 -4.15 25.81 -27.91
C GLU A 155 -4.32 25.20 -26.51
N SER A 156 -4.68 23.92 -26.43
CA SER A 156 -4.80 23.20 -25.16
C SER A 156 -3.44 23.15 -24.44
N ARG A 157 -3.44 23.28 -23.11
CA ARG A 157 -2.19 23.22 -22.34
C ARG A 157 -1.52 21.85 -22.56
N PRO A 158 -0.17 21.79 -22.63
CA PRO A 158 0.52 20.52 -22.77
C PRO A 158 0.13 19.63 -21.58
N ARG A 159 -0.38 18.43 -21.90
CA ARG A 159 -0.77 17.43 -20.91
C ARG A 159 0.48 16.82 -20.29
N SER A 160 1.14 17.56 -19.40
CA SER A 160 2.31 17.09 -18.67
C SER A 160 1.86 16.11 -17.59
N LEU A 161 2.07 14.82 -17.84
CA LEU A 161 2.19 13.87 -16.75
C LEU A 161 3.42 14.28 -15.93
N LEU A 162 3.34 14.27 -14.59
CA LEU A 162 4.51 14.42 -13.71
C LEU A 162 5.58 13.34 -14.01
N PHE A 163 5.17 12.25 -14.67
CA PHE A 163 6.02 11.19 -15.14
C PHE A 163 6.39 11.46 -16.59
N ILE A 164 7.70 11.52 -16.86
CA ILE A 164 8.19 11.36 -18.21
C ILE A 164 7.98 9.88 -18.53
N THR A 165 7.13 9.58 -19.51
CA THR A 165 6.83 8.20 -19.86
C THR A 165 6.99 8.02 -21.36
N GLU A 166 8.05 7.33 -21.74
CA GLU A 166 8.17 6.76 -23.07
C GLU A 166 7.53 5.37 -23.08
N LEU A 167 6.22 5.30 -22.80
CA LEU A 167 5.48 4.15 -23.31
C LEU A 167 5.54 4.27 -24.84
N PHE A 168 5.67 3.16 -25.55
CA PHE A 168 5.77 3.08 -27.02
C PHE A 168 4.52 3.58 -27.78
N VAL A 169 3.74 4.47 -27.17
CA VAL A 169 2.41 4.91 -27.50
C VAL A 169 2.39 6.43 -27.30
N ASP A 170 1.80 7.16 -28.23
CA ASP A 170 1.71 8.61 -28.13
C ASP A 170 0.96 9.04 -26.85
N GLN A 171 1.66 9.82 -26.01
CA GLN A 171 1.22 10.22 -24.68
C GLN A 171 -0.07 11.05 -24.73
N ASN A 172 -0.28 11.81 -25.81
CA ASN A 172 -1.45 12.67 -25.96
C ASN A 172 -2.71 11.88 -26.32
N THR A 173 -2.58 10.84 -27.15
CA THR A 173 -3.71 9.97 -27.54
C THR A 173 -4.11 9.01 -26.43
N HIS A 174 -3.18 8.54 -25.60
CA HIS A 174 -3.45 7.52 -24.55
C HIS A 174 -3.37 8.06 -23.12
N PHE A 175 -3.39 9.38 -22.95
CA PHE A 175 -3.22 10.07 -21.67
C PHE A 175 -4.03 9.47 -20.52
N TYR A 176 -5.34 9.26 -20.70
CA TYR A 176 -6.22 8.73 -19.64
C TYR A 176 -5.89 7.30 -19.24
N THR A 177 -5.51 6.46 -20.22
CA THR A 177 -5.13 5.06 -19.96
C THR A 177 -3.83 5.00 -19.18
N ILE A 178 -2.86 5.83 -19.56
CA ILE A 178 -1.59 5.97 -18.86
C ILE A 178 -1.86 6.45 -17.42
N LEU A 179 -2.60 7.56 -17.25
CA LEU A 179 -2.93 8.10 -15.94
C LEU A 179 -3.63 7.06 -15.05
N MET A 180 -4.59 6.31 -15.58
CA MET A 180 -5.27 5.25 -14.84
C MET A 180 -4.29 4.17 -14.35
N TYR A 181 -3.34 3.75 -15.19
CA TYR A 181 -2.30 2.79 -14.82
C TYR A 181 -1.38 3.32 -13.69
N TYR A 182 -0.98 4.59 -13.77
CA TYR A 182 -0.18 5.26 -12.72
C TYR A 182 -0.96 5.33 -11.40
N CYS A 183 -2.22 5.75 -11.44
CA CYS A 183 -3.10 5.81 -10.27
C CYS A 183 -3.31 4.43 -9.63
N LEU A 184 -3.52 3.39 -10.45
CA LEU A 184 -3.69 2.02 -9.96
C LEU A 184 -2.43 1.51 -9.27
N THR A 185 -1.26 1.75 -9.87
CA THR A 185 0.02 1.34 -9.28
C THR A 185 0.29 2.08 -7.97
N ASN A 186 0.09 3.40 -7.95
CA ASN A 186 0.25 4.21 -6.74
C ASN A 186 -0.70 3.74 -5.62
N TYR A 187 -1.98 3.52 -5.95
CA TYR A 187 -2.95 2.98 -4.99
C TYR A 187 -2.53 1.62 -4.45
N ALA A 188 -2.15 0.68 -5.32
CA ALA A 188 -1.68 -0.64 -4.92
C ALA A 188 -0.46 -0.55 -3.98
N GLY A 189 0.47 0.36 -4.27
CA GLY A 189 1.65 0.59 -3.42
C GLY A 189 1.31 1.19 -2.06
N CYS A 190 0.48 2.23 -2.03
CA CYS A 190 0.03 2.89 -0.80
C CYS A 190 -0.72 1.92 0.12
N VAL A 191 -1.67 1.14 -0.42
CA VAL A 191 -2.43 0.16 0.37
C VAL A 191 -1.51 -0.94 0.91
N THR A 192 -0.52 -1.37 0.13
CA THR A 192 0.47 -2.36 0.56
C THR A 192 1.30 -1.85 1.75
N ILE A 193 1.88 -0.66 1.64
CA ILE A 193 2.66 -0.06 2.74
C ILE A 193 1.79 0.11 3.98
N ALA A 194 0.59 0.68 3.82
CA ALA A 194 -0.33 0.90 4.93
C ALA A 194 -0.66 -0.41 5.64
N ALA A 195 -1.02 -1.47 4.91
CA ALA A 195 -1.33 -2.76 5.49
C ALA A 195 -0.16 -3.37 6.27
N ILE A 196 1.04 -3.34 5.69
CA ILE A 196 2.25 -3.86 6.32
C ILE A 196 2.57 -3.07 7.60
N ALA A 197 2.55 -1.73 7.52
CA ALA A 197 2.85 -0.85 8.64
C ALA A 197 1.84 -1.04 9.79
N THR A 198 0.55 -1.12 9.50
CA THR A 198 -0.47 -1.21 10.56
C THR A 198 -0.47 -2.55 11.27
N ILE A 199 -0.08 -3.64 10.60
CA ILE A 199 0.12 -4.95 11.24
C ILE A 199 1.33 -4.91 12.18
N LEU A 200 2.44 -4.31 11.74
CA LEU A 200 3.63 -4.18 12.57
C LEU A 200 3.35 -3.33 13.81
N VAL A 201 2.68 -2.18 13.64
CA VAL A 201 2.26 -1.33 14.76
C VAL A 201 1.30 -2.08 15.68
N ALA A 202 0.32 -2.80 15.14
CA ALA A 202 -0.59 -3.63 15.91
C ALA A 202 0.13 -4.69 16.75
N TYR A 203 1.12 -5.37 16.16
CA TYR A 203 1.91 -6.37 16.85
C TYR A 203 2.77 -5.75 17.95
N VAL A 204 3.46 -4.62 17.67
CA VAL A 204 4.23 -3.89 18.68
C VAL A 204 3.35 -3.47 19.85
N LEU A 205 2.19 -2.86 19.59
CA LEU A 205 1.25 -2.45 20.63
C LEU A 205 0.72 -3.64 21.45
N HIS A 206 0.45 -4.77 20.80
CA HIS A 206 0.09 -6.01 21.50
C HIS A 206 1.20 -6.48 22.43
N THR A 207 2.45 -6.49 21.97
CA THR A 207 3.60 -6.86 22.83
C THR A 207 3.79 -5.88 23.99
N CYS A 208 3.64 -4.57 23.76
CA CYS A 208 3.70 -3.57 24.83
C CYS A 208 2.61 -3.79 25.89
N ALA A 209 1.39 -4.17 25.48
CA ALA A 209 0.31 -4.49 26.40
C ALA A 209 0.67 -5.68 27.30
N LEU A 210 1.26 -6.74 26.73
CA LEU A 210 1.69 -7.91 27.49
C LEU A 210 2.77 -7.56 28.52
N PHE A 211 3.76 -6.75 28.14
CA PHE A 211 4.78 -6.28 29.09
C PHE A 211 4.17 -5.46 30.23
N GLN A 212 3.17 -4.64 29.94
CA GLN A 212 2.46 -3.86 30.97
C GLN A 212 1.63 -4.75 31.91
N ILE A 213 1.05 -5.84 31.41
CA ILE A 213 0.30 -6.80 32.21
C ILE A 213 1.22 -7.55 33.19
N THR A 214 2.44 -7.88 32.76
CA THR A 214 3.40 -8.62 33.59
C THR A 214 4.13 -7.78 34.62
N ARG A 215 3.96 -6.45 34.61
CA ARG A 215 4.64 -5.51 35.51
C ARG A 215 3.80 -5.23 36.74
#